data_AF-Q0W1G5-F1
#
_entry.id   AF-Q0W1G5-F1
#
_cell.length_a   1.000
_cell.length_b   1.000
_cell.length_c   1.000
_cell.angle_alpha   90.00
_cell.angle_beta   90.00
_cell.angle_gamma   90.00
#
_symmetry.space_group_name_H-M   'P 1'
#
loop_
_entity.id
_entity.type
_entity.pdbx_description
1 polymer ?
#
loop_
_entity_poly.entity_id
_entity_poly.type
_entity_poly.pdbx_seq_one_letter_code
_entity_poly.pdbx_strand_id
1 'polypeptide(L)'
;MICSSHLDLYTSPYMVIAMKTKVLTHQGVNVYRVNVRGQVFYKSDLVYGEAVVGRTTDEVVKKISIKLAAGDTRVHVATHEGVKIYQVTEGGKSYFLSDPVMDETITADTIDEVALQITRKHAMVGGF
;
A
#
# COMPACT_ATOMS: atom_id res chain seq x y z
N MET A 1 21.46 -8.44 29.66
CA MET A 1 20.17 -8.12 29.01
C MET A 1 20.23 -8.69 27.61
N ILE A 2 19.30 -9.59 27.28
CA ILE A 2 19.35 -10.48 26.11
C ILE A 2 18.52 -9.87 24.96
N CYS A 3 19.06 -9.95 23.73
CA CYS A 3 18.38 -9.96 22.41
C CYS A 3 17.69 -8.67 21.91
N SER A 4 17.72 -8.29 20.63
CA SER A 4 17.82 -9.09 19.39
C SER A 4 18.43 -8.31 18.20
N SER A 5 19.23 -9.05 17.40
CA SER A 5 19.39 -9.06 15.92
C SER A 5 19.49 -7.71 15.17
N HIS A 6 20.68 -7.31 14.69
CA HIS A 6 21.32 -7.77 13.44
C HIS A 6 20.36 -7.81 12.25
N LEU A 7 20.47 -6.83 11.36
CA LEU A 7 20.19 -7.03 9.93
C LEU A 7 21.04 -6.04 9.13
N ASP A 8 22.33 -6.38 9.03
CA ASP A 8 23.16 -5.98 7.90
C ASP A 8 22.50 -6.54 6.62
N LEU A 9 21.97 -5.65 5.78
CA LEU A 9 21.55 -5.99 4.43
C LEU A 9 22.37 -5.19 3.43
N TYR A 10 23.41 -5.85 2.93
CA TYR A 10 23.85 -5.85 1.53
C TYR A 10 23.42 -4.62 0.72
N THR A 11 24.23 -3.57 0.75
CA THR A 11 24.06 -2.43 -0.17
C THR A 11 24.73 -2.77 -1.50
N SER A 12 23.98 -3.40 -2.39
CA SER A 12 24.32 -3.47 -3.82
C SER A 12 24.40 -2.05 -4.41
N PRO A 13 25.43 -1.70 -5.21
CA PRO A 13 25.68 -0.34 -5.68
C PRO A 13 24.64 0.21 -6.69
N TYR A 14 23.60 -0.57 -7.03
CA TYR A 14 22.59 -0.21 -8.02
C TYR A 14 21.14 -0.21 -7.54
N MET A 15 20.89 -0.15 -6.22
CA MET A 15 19.54 0.15 -5.71
C MET A 15 19.60 1.27 -4.67
N VAL A 16 19.09 2.45 -5.05
CA VAL A 16 18.69 3.47 -4.09
C VAL A 16 17.42 2.96 -3.41
N ILE A 17 17.55 2.02 -2.48
CA ILE A 17 16.44 1.60 -1.63
C ILE A 17 16.15 2.79 -0.74
N ALA A 18 15.10 3.54 -1.06
CA ALA A 18 14.67 4.66 -0.24
C ALA A 18 14.44 4.13 1.19
N MET A 19 15.28 4.55 2.15
CA MET A 19 15.16 4.10 3.54
C MET A 19 13.80 4.55 4.06
N LYS A 20 12.93 3.59 4.36
CA LYS A 20 11.61 3.82 4.97
C LYS A 20 11.71 3.52 6.46
N THR A 21 11.60 4.54 7.29
CA THR A 21 11.54 4.37 8.75
C THR A 21 10.11 4.62 9.20
N LYS A 22 9.48 3.65 9.86
CA LYS A 22 8.15 3.88 10.47
C LYS A 22 8.29 4.95 11.56
N VAL A 23 7.51 6.03 11.45
CA VAL A 23 7.55 7.16 12.37
C VAL A 23 6.29 7.31 13.21
N LEU A 24 5.14 6.88 12.68
CA LEU A 24 3.86 7.05 13.35
C LEU A 24 2.89 5.94 12.94
N THR A 25 1.92 5.66 13.81
CA THR A 25 0.71 4.92 13.44
C THR A 25 -0.48 5.82 13.77
N HIS A 26 -1.31 6.14 12.78
CA HIS A 26 -2.50 6.97 12.96
C HIS A 26 -3.72 6.21 12.45
N GLN A 27 -4.69 5.95 13.34
CA GLN A 27 -5.95 5.24 13.01
C GLN A 27 -5.72 3.91 12.24
N GLY A 28 -4.71 3.14 12.66
CA GLY A 28 -4.36 1.85 12.04
C GLY A 28 -3.48 1.93 10.80
N VAL A 29 -3.17 3.14 10.32
CA VAL A 29 -2.28 3.37 9.17
C VAL A 29 -0.88 3.69 9.66
N ASN A 30 0.13 2.97 9.17
CA ASN A 30 1.52 3.33 9.45
C ASN A 30 1.97 4.47 8.54
N VAL A 31 2.73 5.41 9.09
CA VAL A 31 3.40 6.47 8.34
C VAL A 31 4.90 6.24 8.40
N TYR A 32 5.53 6.30 7.24
CA TYR A 32 6.95 6.09 7.03
C TYR A 32 7.61 7.40 6.62
N ARG A 33 8.77 7.70 7.21
CA ARG A 33 9.70 8.69 6.71
C ARG A 33 10.55 8.05 5.63
N VAL A 34 10.60 8.69 4.47
CA VAL A 34 11.34 8.24 3.29
C VAL A 34 12.36 9.31 2.93
N ASN A 35 13.61 8.90 2.72
CA ASN A 35 14.67 9.78 2.22
C ASN A 35 15.06 9.36 0.80
N VAL A 36 14.92 10.28 -0.17
CA VAL A 36 15.37 10.08 -1.54
C VAL A 36 16.24 11.26 -1.94
N ARG A 37 17.49 10.98 -2.32
CA ARG A 37 18.44 11.98 -2.83
C ARG A 37 18.59 13.22 -1.91
N GLY A 38 18.53 13.01 -0.59
CA GLY A 38 18.66 14.10 0.41
C GLY A 38 17.35 14.84 0.71
N GLN A 39 16.25 14.52 0.04
CA GLN A 39 14.92 15.04 0.37
C GLN A 39 14.17 14.07 1.26
N VAL A 40 13.59 14.59 2.34
CA VAL A 40 12.77 13.85 3.28
C VAL A 40 11.30 14.10 2.96
N PHE A 41 10.54 13.03 2.79
CA PHE A 41 9.08 13.07 2.70
C PHE A 41 8.48 11.95 3.55
N TYR A 42 7.19 12.06 3.83
CA TYR A 42 6.44 11.10 4.60
C TYR A 42 5.45 10.42 3.69
N LYS A 43 5.39 9.09 3.76
CA LYS A 43 4.50 8.24 2.98
C LYS A 43 3.76 7.32 3.93
N SER A 44 2.44 7.26 3.84
CA SER A 44 1.66 6.30 4.60
C SER A 44 1.65 4.92 3.93
N ASP A 45 1.24 3.91 4.69
CA ASP A 45 0.60 2.72 4.12
C ASP A 45 -0.58 3.13 3.23
N LEU A 46 -1.06 2.20 2.42
CA LEU A 46 -2.21 2.44 1.57
C LEU A 46 -3.39 2.87 2.42
N VAL A 47 -3.83 4.11 2.22
CA VAL A 47 -5.06 4.64 2.78
C VAL A 47 -5.95 4.88 1.59
N TYR A 48 -6.97 4.03 1.45
CA TYR A 48 -7.95 4.15 0.37
C TYR A 48 -7.40 3.85 -1.03
N GLY A 49 -6.55 2.81 -1.14
CA GLY A 49 -5.94 2.35 -2.40
C GLY A 49 -4.77 3.20 -2.88
N GLU A 50 -4.47 4.30 -2.19
CA GLU A 50 -3.32 5.15 -2.49
C GLU A 50 -2.50 5.41 -1.24
N ALA A 51 -1.18 5.41 -1.37
CA ALA A 51 -0.32 5.87 -0.30
C ALA A 51 -0.36 7.40 -0.23
N VAL A 52 -0.69 7.94 0.94
CA VAL A 52 -0.69 9.38 1.17
C VAL A 52 0.75 9.84 1.31
N VAL A 53 1.15 10.81 0.48
CA VAL A 53 2.48 11.44 0.55
C VAL A 53 2.34 12.89 1.02
N GLY A 54 3.27 13.32 1.86
CA GLY A 54 3.37 14.68 2.38
C GLY A 54 4.79 15.06 2.77
N ARG A 55 5.02 16.35 3.04
CA ARG A 55 6.33 16.85 3.50
C ARG A 55 6.49 16.78 5.01
N THR A 56 5.39 16.65 5.75
CA THR A 56 5.37 16.49 7.20
C THR A 56 4.42 15.37 7.61
N THR A 57 4.64 14.82 8.80
CA THR A 57 3.75 13.81 9.41
C THR A 57 2.34 14.35 9.61
N ASP A 58 2.18 15.60 10.08
CA ASP A 58 0.87 16.24 10.25
C ASP A 58 0.09 16.39 8.94
N GLU A 59 0.76 16.73 7.83
CA GLU A 59 0.12 16.83 6.53
C GLU A 59 -0.43 15.45 6.09
N VAL A 60 0.37 14.39 6.30
CA VAL A 60 -0.04 13.03 6.01
C VAL A 60 -1.20 12.61 6.92
N VAL A 61 -1.11 12.84 8.24
CA VAL A 61 -2.17 12.53 9.20
C VAL A 61 -3.46 13.27 8.88
N LYS A 62 -3.40 14.54 8.51
CA LYS A 62 -4.57 15.33 8.11
C LYS A 62 -5.19 14.77 6.83
N LYS A 63 -4.38 14.44 5.82
CA LYS A 63 -4.86 13.79 4.58
C LYS A 63 -5.47 12.41 4.85
N ILE A 64 -4.84 11.61 5.70
CA ILE A 64 -5.37 10.32 6.16
C ILE A 64 -6.72 10.54 6.84
N SER A 65 -6.80 11.48 7.77
CA SER A 65 -8.02 11.77 8.53
C SER A 65 -9.13 12.34 7.64
N ILE A 66 -8.79 13.17 6.64
CA ILE A 66 -9.75 13.67 5.65
C ILE A 66 -10.24 12.52 4.78
N LYS A 67 -9.36 11.66 4.28
CA LYS A 67 -9.79 10.49 3.51
C LYS A 67 -10.63 9.54 4.39
N LEU A 68 -10.30 9.41 5.68
CA LEU A 68 -11.04 8.60 6.65
C LEU A 68 -12.42 9.18 6.96
N ALA A 69 -12.50 10.50 7.13
CA ALA A 69 -13.74 11.23 7.34
C ALA A 69 -14.59 11.37 6.07
N ALA A 70 -13.97 11.27 4.88
CA ALA A 70 -14.66 11.25 3.60
C ALA A 70 -15.48 9.97 3.40
N GLY A 71 -15.43 9.02 4.34
CA GLY A 71 -16.30 7.86 4.35
C GLY A 71 -16.03 6.93 3.18
N ASP A 72 -14.75 6.78 2.81
CA ASP A 72 -14.42 5.87 1.74
C ASP A 72 -14.70 4.43 2.19
N THR A 73 -15.53 3.77 1.40
CA THR A 73 -16.29 2.57 1.74
C THR A 73 -15.52 1.29 1.44
N ARG A 74 -14.20 1.41 1.28
CA ARG A 74 -13.28 0.34 0.88
C ARG A 74 -12.95 -0.57 2.06
N VAL A 75 -13.60 -1.72 2.13
CA VAL A 75 -13.36 -2.75 3.15
C VAL A 75 -12.36 -3.77 2.62
N HIS A 76 -11.30 -4.06 3.36
CA HIS A 76 -10.42 -5.19 3.01
C HIS A 76 -11.22 -6.50 3.14
N VAL A 77 -11.24 -7.29 2.06
CA VAL A 77 -12.05 -8.51 2.00
C VAL A 77 -11.20 -9.78 1.84
N ALA A 78 -10.09 -9.70 1.11
CA ALA A 78 -9.29 -10.87 0.80
C ALA A 78 -7.84 -10.51 0.47
N THR A 79 -6.96 -11.50 0.52
CA THR A 79 -5.60 -11.41 0.00
C THR A 79 -5.38 -12.62 -0.90
N HIS A 80 -5.00 -12.38 -2.14
CA HIS A 80 -4.78 -13.41 -3.16
C HIS A 80 -3.39 -13.28 -3.75
N GLU A 81 -2.57 -14.33 -3.68
CA GLU A 81 -1.17 -14.33 -4.15
C GLU A 81 -0.32 -13.15 -3.63
N GLY A 82 -0.56 -12.73 -2.38
CA GLY A 82 0.14 -11.59 -1.77
C GLY A 82 -0.40 -10.22 -2.16
N VAL A 83 -1.42 -10.16 -3.02
CA VAL A 83 -2.12 -8.93 -3.43
C VAL A 83 -3.38 -8.77 -2.60
N LYS A 84 -3.57 -7.61 -1.99
CA LYS A 84 -4.79 -7.35 -1.20
C LYS A 84 -5.95 -6.95 -2.11
N ILE A 85 -7.14 -7.38 -1.75
CA ILE A 85 -8.40 -7.06 -2.44
C ILE A 85 -9.30 -6.30 -1.47
N TYR A 86 -9.91 -5.23 -1.97
CA TYR A 86 -10.74 -4.29 -1.24
C TYR A 86 -12.11 -4.19 -1.91
N GLN A 87 -13.19 -4.17 -1.13
CA GLN A 87 -14.54 -3.91 -1.58
C GLN A 87 -14.88 -2.44 -1.36
N VAL A 88 -15.04 -1.67 -2.42
CA VAL A 88 -15.54 -0.29 -2.41
C VAL A 88 -17.04 -0.29 -2.53
N THR A 89 -17.73 0.66 -1.92
CA THR A 89 -19.17 0.93 -2.12
C THR A 89 -19.41 2.39 -2.49
N GLU A 90 -19.62 2.69 -3.76
CA GLU A 90 -19.81 4.06 -4.25
C GLU A 90 -21.23 4.21 -4.80
N GLY A 91 -21.98 5.22 -4.32
CA GLY A 91 -23.33 5.50 -4.84
C GLY A 91 -24.33 4.33 -4.71
N GLY A 92 -24.12 3.42 -3.75
CA GLY A 92 -24.97 2.24 -3.55
C GLY A 92 -24.60 1.01 -4.40
N LYS A 93 -23.52 1.08 -5.19
CA LYS A 93 -22.94 -0.08 -5.88
C LYS A 93 -21.62 -0.47 -5.21
N SER A 94 -21.41 -1.77 -5.01
CA SER A 94 -20.14 -2.27 -4.49
C SER A 94 -19.31 -2.91 -5.60
N TYR A 95 -18.04 -2.52 -5.70
CA TYR A 95 -17.06 -3.10 -6.62
C TYR A 95 -15.78 -3.45 -5.86
N PHE A 96 -15.04 -4.42 -6.37
CA PHE A 96 -13.78 -4.88 -5.79
C PHE A 96 -12.60 -4.30 -6.55
N LEU A 97 -11.55 -3.90 -5.83
CA LEU A 97 -10.27 -3.50 -6.39
C LEU A 97 -9.12 -4.21 -5.72
N SER A 98 -8.06 -4.44 -6.47
CA SER A 98 -6.80 -4.99 -5.96
C SER A 98 -5.75 -3.93 -5.69
N ASP A 99 -4.80 -4.26 -4.83
CA ASP A 99 -3.48 -3.62 -4.82
C ASP A 99 -2.88 -3.67 -6.24
N PRO A 100 -2.07 -2.65 -6.61
CA PRO A 100 -1.47 -2.60 -7.94
C PRO A 100 -0.59 -3.82 -8.21
N VAL A 101 -0.95 -4.58 -9.25
CA VAL A 101 -0.20 -5.72 -9.78
C VAL A 101 0.45 -5.28 -11.08
N MET A 102 1.78 -5.20 -11.11
CA MET A 102 2.55 -4.68 -12.25
C MET A 102 2.12 -3.26 -12.66
N ASP A 103 2.00 -2.35 -11.69
CA ASP A 103 1.56 -0.95 -11.86
C ASP A 103 0.09 -0.76 -12.32
N GLU A 104 -0.68 -1.83 -12.45
CA GLU A 104 -2.11 -1.77 -12.78
C GLU A 104 -2.99 -2.21 -11.61
N THR A 105 -4.05 -1.45 -11.31
CA THR A 105 -5.08 -1.83 -10.35
C THR A 105 -6.21 -2.55 -11.05
N ILE A 106 -6.49 -3.80 -10.67
CA ILE A 106 -7.62 -4.55 -11.22
C ILE A 106 -8.89 -4.18 -10.46
N THR A 107 -9.94 -3.86 -11.19
CA THR A 107 -11.29 -3.61 -10.67
C THR A 107 -12.29 -4.60 -11.25
N ALA A 108 -13.16 -5.18 -10.44
CA ALA A 108 -14.24 -6.06 -10.88
C ALA A 108 -15.44 -6.05 -9.92
N ASP A 109 -16.55 -6.66 -10.31
CA ASP A 109 -17.76 -6.70 -9.47
C ASP A 109 -17.75 -7.85 -8.46
N THR A 110 -16.83 -8.80 -8.59
CA THR A 110 -16.66 -9.95 -7.68
C THR A 110 -15.21 -10.18 -7.28
N ILE A 111 -15.00 -10.79 -6.11
CA ILE A 111 -13.65 -11.14 -5.62
C ILE A 111 -12.98 -12.16 -6.55
N ASP A 112 -13.74 -13.14 -7.05
CA ASP A 112 -13.23 -14.20 -7.91
C ASP A 112 -12.68 -13.66 -9.24
N GLU A 113 -13.34 -12.65 -9.83
CA GLU A 113 -12.85 -11.99 -11.05
C GLU A 113 -11.54 -11.23 -10.81
N VAL A 114 -11.45 -10.51 -9.69
CA VAL A 114 -10.21 -9.82 -9.30
C VAL A 114 -9.08 -10.84 -9.10
N ALA A 115 -9.33 -11.91 -8.33
CA ALA A 115 -8.37 -12.97 -8.06
C ALA A 115 -7.89 -13.67 -9.34
N LEU A 116 -8.81 -13.99 -10.26
CA LEU A 116 -8.48 -14.62 -11.54
C LEU A 116 -7.61 -13.72 -12.41
N GLN A 117 -7.89 -12.42 -12.46
CA GLN A 117 -7.06 -11.46 -13.19
C GLN A 117 -5.67 -11.29 -12.55
N ILE A 118 -5.58 -11.25 -11.21
CA ILE A 118 -4.31 -11.25 -10.49
C ILE A 118 -3.48 -12.48 -10.88
N THR A 119 -4.08 -13.67 -10.86
CA THR A 119 -3.39 -14.92 -11.21
C THR A 119 -2.98 -14.97 -12.67
N ARG A 120 -3.84 -14.50 -13.59
CA ARG A 120 -3.47 -14.39 -15.01
C ARG A 120 -2.27 -13.48 -15.22
N LYS A 121 -2.23 -12.33 -14.52
CA LYS A 121 -1.13 -11.38 -14.57
C LYS A 121 0.15 -11.98 -13.98
N HIS A 122 0.08 -12.63 -12.82
CA HIS A 122 1.24 -13.30 -12.22
C HIS A 122 1.75 -14.47 -13.07
N ALA A 123 0.87 -15.26 -13.68
CA ALA A 123 1.24 -16.35 -14.57
C ALA A 123 1.98 -15.88 -15.83
N MET A 124 1.68 -14.67 -16.33
CA MET A 124 2.43 -14.07 -17.44
C MET A 124 3.87 -13.65 -17.05
N VAL A 125 4.14 -13.43 -15.76
CA VAL A 125 5.47 -13.06 -15.25
C VAL A 125 6.34 -14.30 -14.96
N GLY A 126 5.72 -15.45 -14.68
CA GLY A 126 6.42 -16.70 -14.32
C GLY A 126 7.00 -17.51 -15.48
N GLY A 127 6.99 -16.99 -16.71
CA GLY A 127 7.56 -17.65 -17.88
C GLY A 127 9.02 -17.26 -18.13
N PHE A 128 9.93 -17.59 -17.23
CA PHE A 128 11.39 -17.55 -17.47
C PHE A 128 12.10 -18.72 -16.80
#